data_AF-A0A094S5G7-F1
#
_entry.id   AF-A0A094S5G7-F1
#
_cell.length_a   1.000
_cell.length_b   1.000
_cell.length_c   1.000
_cell.angle_alpha   90.00
_cell.angle_beta   90.00
_cell.angle_gamma   90.00
#
_symmetry.space_group_name_H-M   'P 1'
#
loop_
_entity.id
_entity.type
_entity.pdbx_description
1 polymer ?
#
loop_
_entity_poly.entity_id
_entity_poly.type
_entity_poly.pdbx_seq_one_letter_code
_entity_poly.pdbx_strand_id
1 'polypeptide(L)' 'GVGATVKDFAEAAFSRAGLNWQDHVETDKKYIRPTEVDALIGDPSKATKALGWKATTHWKELAELMVDADIKALQ' A
#
# COMPACT_ATOMS: atom_id res chain seq x y z
N GLY A 1 -13.84 3.37 1.85
CA GLY A 1 -12.57 2.71 2.23
C GLY A 1 -11.58 3.79 2.60
N VAL A 2 -10.37 3.43 3.02
CA VAL A 2 -9.29 4.41 3.22
C VAL A 2 -8.37 4.33 2.00
N GLY A 3 -8.27 5.43 1.26
CA GLY A 3 -7.38 5.54 0.10
C GLY A 3 -5.95 5.85 0.51
N ALA A 4 -5.01 5.45 -0.34
CA ALA A 4 -3.60 5.81 -0.26
C ALA A 4 -3.02 5.82 -1.68
N THR A 5 -2.00 6.63 -1.92
CA THR A 5 -1.26 6.63 -3.17
C THR A 5 -0.17 5.56 -3.15
N VAL A 6 0.38 5.23 -4.34
CA VAL A 6 1.57 4.37 -4.44
C VAL A 6 2.76 5.01 -3.71
N LYS A 7 2.86 6.34 -3.72
CA LYS A 7 3.89 7.08 -2.97
C LYS A 7 3.76 6.86 -1.47
N ASP A 8 2.55 7.00 -0.91
CA ASP A 8 2.33 6.81 0.54
C ASP A 8 2.72 5.39 0.99
N PHE A 9 2.40 4.39 0.17
CA PHE A 9 2.76 3.00 0.44
C PHE A 9 4.27 2.79 0.37
N ALA A 10 4.94 3.32 -0.66
CA ALA A 10 6.39 3.25 -0.80
C ALA A 10 7.10 3.92 0.38
N GLU A 11 6.68 5.12 0.76
CA GLU A 11 7.25 5.85 1.89
C GLU A 11 7.13 5.07 3.20
N ALA A 12 5.96 4.48 3.49
CA ALA A 12 5.77 3.64 4.67
C ALA A 12 6.66 2.39 4.65
N ALA A 13 6.76 1.72 3.50
CA ALA A 13 7.57 0.51 3.34
C ALA A 13 9.08 0.79 3.54
N PHE A 14 9.61 1.82 2.87
CA PHE A 14 11.02 2.21 3.02
C PHE A 14 11.33 2.69 4.44
N SER A 15 10.42 3.48 5.04
CA SER A 15 10.57 3.91 6.44
C SER A 15 10.62 2.72 7.39
N ARG A 16 9.82 1.67 7.15
CA ARG A 16 9.86 0.44 7.96
C ARG A 16 11.21 -0.27 7.86
N ALA A 17 11.83 -0.26 6.69
CA ALA A 17 13.17 -0.78 6.46
C ALA A 17 14.31 0.13 6.96
N GLY A 18 13.99 1.30 7.53
CA GLY A 18 14.99 2.29 7.97
C GLY A 18 15.66 3.05 6.82
N LEU A 19 14.98 3.17 5.68
CA LEU A 19 15.49 3.78 4.46
C LEU A 19 14.65 5.00 4.05
N ASN A 20 15.27 5.89 3.28
CA ASN A 20 14.62 7.04 2.67
C ASN A 20 14.26 6.71 1.20
N TRP A 21 12.98 6.70 0.85
CA TRP A 21 12.53 6.17 -0.45
C TRP A 21 13.07 6.98 -1.64
N GLN A 22 13.28 8.29 -1.47
CA GLN A 22 13.80 9.18 -2.52
C GLN A 22 15.21 8.77 -2.98
N ASP A 23 15.98 8.06 -2.15
CA ASP A 23 17.34 7.65 -2.50
C ASP A 23 17.37 6.40 -3.39
N HIS A 24 16.22 5.75 -3.60
CA HIS A 24 16.12 4.43 -4.25
C HIS A 24 15.08 4.33 -5.36
N VAL A 25 14.04 5.18 -5.34
CA VAL A 25 12.93 5.07 -6.28
C VAL A 25 13.12 6.02 -7.46
N GLU A 26 13.03 5.45 -8.66
CA GLU A 26 13.03 6.18 -9.93
C GLU A 26 11.76 5.90 -10.73
N THR A 27 11.35 6.85 -11.57
CA THR A 27 10.20 6.69 -12.47
C THR A 27 10.66 6.29 -13.87
N ASP A 28 10.08 5.22 -14.42
CA ASP A 28 10.34 4.78 -15.80
C ASP A 28 9.04 4.78 -16.61
N LYS A 29 9.08 5.37 -17.81
CA LYS A 29 7.93 5.46 -18.73
C LYS A 29 7.36 4.09 -19.10
N LYS A 30 8.15 3.02 -19.06
CA LYS A 30 7.68 1.66 -19.37
C LYS A 30 6.59 1.16 -18.40
N TYR A 31 6.53 1.72 -17.18
CA TYR A 31 5.54 1.36 -16.17
C TYR A 31 4.28 2.24 -16.20
N ILE A 32 4.25 3.27 -17.05
CA ILE A 32 3.06 4.11 -17.23
C ILE A 32 2.09 3.39 -18.15
N ARG A 33 0.84 3.20 -17.70
CA ARG A 33 -0.17 2.52 -18.50
C ARG A 33 -0.85 3.50 -19.47
N PRO A 34 -1.17 3.09 -20.71
CA PRO A 34 -1.88 3.94 -21.67
C PRO A 34 -3.28 4.39 -21.20
N THR A 35 -3.88 3.64 -20.28
CA THR A 35 -5.16 3.98 -19.67
C THR A 35 -5.01 3.75 -18.17
N GLU A 36 -4.97 4.85 -17.44
CA GLU A 36 -4.75 4.85 -15.99
C GLU A 36 -6.09 4.92 -15.25
N VAL A 37 -6.11 4.36 -14.04
CA VAL A 37 -7.23 4.54 -13.11
C VAL A 37 -6.72 5.37 -11.95
N ASP A 38 -7.15 6.64 -11.89
CA ASP A 38 -6.57 7.61 -10.95
C ASP A 38 -6.80 7.25 -9.48
N ALA A 39 -7.97 6.68 -9.17
CA ALA A 39 -8.31 6.29 -7.80
C ALA A 39 -9.31 5.14 -7.76
N LEU A 40 -9.08 4.23 -6.82
CA LEU A 40 -10.00 3.15 -6.46
C LEU A 40 -10.28 3.19 -4.96
N ILE A 41 -11.44 3.71 -4.58
CA ILE A 41 -11.86 3.81 -3.19
C ILE A 41 -13.25 3.16 -3.05
N GLY A 42 -13.28 1.90 -2.62
CA GLY A 42 -14.53 1.18 -2.44
C GLY A 42 -15.31 1.64 -1.22
N ASP A 43 -16.65 1.65 -1.27
CA ASP A 43 -17.52 1.81 -0.10
C ASP A 43 -17.89 0.42 0.50
N PRO A 44 -17.37 0.06 1.69
CA PRO A 44 -17.69 -1.22 2.32
C PRO A 44 -19.01 -1.19 3.10
N SER A 45 -19.82 -0.12 3.05
CA SER A 45 -21.04 0.04 3.85
C SER A 45 -22.00 -1.15 3.76
N LYS A 46 -22.14 -1.75 2.56
CA LYS A 46 -22.95 -2.96 2.37
C LYS A 46 -22.40 -4.16 3.13
N ALA A 47 -21.09 -4.40 3.07
CA ALA A 47 -20.45 -5.51 3.78
C ALA A 47 -20.57 -5.34 5.30
N THR A 48 -20.37 -4.11 5.81
CA THR A 48 -20.56 -3.80 7.22
C THR A 48 -21.98 -4.07 7.68
N LYS A 49 -22.99 -3.63 6.92
CA LYS A 49 -24.41 -3.79 7.29
C LYS A 49 -24.89 -5.24 7.19
N ALA A 50 -24.51 -5.93 6.12
CA ALA A 50 -25.02 -7.27 5.82
C ALA A 50 -24.26 -8.38 6.55
N LEU A 51 -22.96 -8.20 6.80
CA LEU A 51 -22.07 -9.24 7.30
C LEU A 51 -21.44 -8.90 8.66
N GLY A 52 -21.60 -7.66 9.14
CA GLY A 52 -20.85 -7.16 10.29
C GLY A 52 -19.34 -7.04 10.02
N TRP A 53 -18.89 -7.27 8.78
CA TRP A 53 -17.49 -7.33 8.43
C TRP A 53 -16.86 -5.93 8.42
N LYS A 54 -15.67 -5.82 9.02
CA LYS A 54 -14.83 -4.62 9.00
C LYS A 54 -13.38 -5.05 8.80
N ALA A 55 -12.64 -4.31 7.97
CA ALA A 55 -11.20 -4.50 7.84
C ALA A 55 -10.51 -4.19 9.18
N THR A 56 -9.64 -5.08 9.62
CA THR A 56 -8.82 -4.90 10.83
C THR A 56 -7.43 -4.36 10.50
N THR A 57 -6.94 -4.63 9.29
CA THR A 57 -5.64 -4.20 8.80
C THR A 57 -5.83 -3.21 7.67
N HIS A 58 -5.16 -2.06 7.77
CA HIS A 58 -5.20 -0.99 6.77
C HIS A 58 -3.86 -0.87 6.03
N TRP A 59 -3.84 -0.09 4.94
CA TRP A 59 -2.71 -0.04 4.00
C TRP A 59 -1.35 0.21 4.66
N LYS A 60 -1.28 1.06 5.70
CA LYS A 60 -0.01 1.41 6.36
C LYS A 60 0.54 0.22 7.15
N GLU A 61 -0.30 -0.36 8.00
CA GLU A 61 0.05 -1.57 8.76
C GLU A 61 0.37 -2.73 7.82
N LEU A 62 -0.39 -2.88 6.73
CA LEU A 62 -0.12 -3.88 5.71
C LEU A 62 1.27 -3.70 5.08
N ALA A 63 1.67 -2.47 4.74
CA ALA A 63 3.00 -2.18 4.20
C ALA A 63 4.11 -2.60 5.19
N GLU A 64 3.94 -2.27 6.47
CA GLU A 64 4.89 -2.63 7.53
C GLU A 64 4.99 -4.16 7.72
N LEU A 65 3.85 -4.86 7.74
CA LEU A 65 3.79 -6.32 7.84
C LEU A 65 4.48 -7.03 6.66
N MET A 66 4.31 -6.50 5.44
CA MET A 66 4.95 -7.05 4.25
C MET A 66 6.47 -6.88 4.30
N VAL A 67 6.96 -5.70 4.69
CA VAL A 67 8.40 -5.45 4.82
C VAL A 67 9.03 -6.34 5.89
N ASP A 68 8.37 -6.51 7.04
CA ASP A 68 8.86 -7.41 8.09
C ASP A 68 8.98 -8.85 7.61
N ALA A 69 8.02 -9.32 6.81
CA ALA A 69 8.05 -10.64 6.22
C ALA A 69 9.20 -10.78 5.20
N ASP A 70 9.41 -9.79 4.33
CA ASP A 70 10.50 -9.80 3.35
C ASP A 70 11.88 -9.75 4.02
N ILE A 71 12.05 -8.92 5.07
CA ILE A 71 13.28 -8.88 5.87
C ILE A 71 13.55 -10.25 6.50
N LYS A 72 12.52 -10.88 7.07
CA LYS A 72 12.64 -12.21 7.68
C LYS A 72 13.00 -13.28 6.65
N ALA A 73 12.54 -13.16 5.41
CA ALA A 73 12.85 -14.12 4.34
C ALA A 73 14.31 -14.01 3.83
N LEU A 74 14.99 -12.90 4.12
CA LEU A 74 16.40 -12.67 3.77
C LEU A 74 17.39 -13.12 4.86
N GLN A 75 16.89 -13.55 6.04
CA GLN A 75 17.68 -14.05 7.17
C GLN A 75 17.75 -15.57 7.17
#